data_AF-A0A7G6VT04-F1
#
_entry.id   AF-A0A7G6VT04-F1
#
_cell.length_a   1.000
_cell.length_b   1.000
_cell.length_c   1.000
_cell.angle_alpha   90.00
_cell.angle_beta   90.00
_cell.angle_gamma   90.00
#
_symmetry.space_group_name_H-M   'P 1'
#
loop_
_entity.id
_entity.type
_entity.pdbx_description
1 polymer ?
#
loop_
_entity_poly.entity_id
_entity_poly.type
_entity_poly.pdbx_seq_one_letter_code
_entity_poly.pdbx_strand_id
1 'polypeptide(L)'
;MHTDGVLPDPAPPGPLDYFASLDAFRAIAALSVLYAHFGSLEPTLVGHHGVRFFFMLSGFLITRNLLQTRQSTTKGVLHSSYIFYARRILRLLPAFYLLVLVSYLVGADENAASPLWFVLHISNLLYMLRNEWDPWALGHTWTLSMEEQFYFIWPWFILLTNRKYISLVCLAGLTASIAYRFYFPLTGEADVRRDLIPLASIDALALGGLIACTRQIIFNVSIR
;
A
#
# COMPACT_ATOMS: atom_id res chain seq x y z
N MET A 1 -1.84 -19.27 59.27
CA MET A 1 -1.33 -18.04 58.63
C MET A 1 -1.28 -18.34 57.13
N HIS A 2 -2.41 -18.14 56.44
CA HIS A 2 -2.52 -18.40 55.00
C HIS A 2 -1.90 -17.22 54.25
N THR A 3 -0.82 -17.45 53.50
CA THR A 3 -0.29 -16.47 52.57
C THR A 3 -1.03 -16.66 51.25
N ASP A 4 -1.99 -15.78 50.99
CA ASP A 4 -2.68 -15.71 49.71
C ASP A 4 -1.64 -15.43 48.61
N GLY A 5 -1.43 -16.43 47.75
CA GLY A 5 -0.61 -16.33 46.57
C GLY A 5 -1.30 -15.44 45.55
N VAL A 6 -1.11 -14.14 45.68
CA VAL A 6 -1.47 -13.17 44.64
C VAL A 6 -0.61 -13.49 43.42
N LEU A 7 -1.22 -14.11 42.42
CA LEU A 7 -0.59 -14.28 41.11
C LEU A 7 -0.22 -12.87 40.60
N PRO A 8 1.01 -12.66 40.10
CA PRO A 8 1.38 -11.36 39.55
C PRO A 8 0.42 -10.98 38.43
N ASP A 9 -0.02 -9.73 38.43
CA ASP A 9 -0.87 -9.18 37.37
C ASP A 9 -0.24 -9.47 36.00
N PRO A 10 -1.03 -9.86 34.99
CA PRO A 10 -0.52 -10.07 33.64
C PRO A 10 0.18 -8.80 33.18
N ALA A 11 1.43 -8.93 32.74
CA ALA A 11 2.22 -7.80 32.26
C ALA A 11 1.41 -7.01 31.21
N PRO A 12 1.48 -5.66 31.25
CA PRO A 12 0.77 -4.85 30.27
C PRO A 12 1.15 -5.28 28.86
N PRO A 13 0.19 -5.36 27.92
CA PRO A 13 0.48 -5.78 26.56
C PRO A 13 1.60 -4.91 26.00
N GLY A 14 2.70 -5.56 25.59
CA GLY A 14 3.88 -4.88 25.08
C GLY A 14 3.54 -3.98 23.89
N PRO A 15 4.35 -2.93 23.63
CA PRO A 15 4.12 -2.04 22.50
C PRO A 15 4.04 -2.88 21.23
N LEU A 16 2.90 -2.77 20.53
CA LEU A 16 2.56 -3.49 19.30
C LEU A 16 3.82 -3.77 18.47
N ASP A 17 4.23 -5.04 18.33
CA ASP A 17 5.44 -5.48 17.62
C ASP A 17 5.78 -4.57 16.43
N TYR A 18 6.64 -3.59 16.68
CA TYR A 18 7.14 -2.68 15.66
C TYR A 18 8.19 -3.46 14.89
N PHE A 19 7.80 -4.02 13.75
CA PHE A 19 8.71 -4.78 12.90
C PHE A 19 9.64 -3.82 12.15
N ALA A 20 10.70 -3.36 12.81
CA ALA A 20 11.77 -2.60 12.18
C ALA A 20 12.31 -3.28 10.90
N SER A 21 12.24 -4.62 10.84
CA SER A 21 12.59 -5.41 9.66
C SER A 21 11.73 -5.09 8.44
N LEU A 22 10.43 -4.84 8.59
CA LEU A 22 9.55 -4.51 7.46
C LEU A 22 9.83 -3.11 6.90
N ASP A 23 10.19 -2.16 7.77
CA ASP A 23 10.60 -0.83 7.34
C ASP A 23 11.95 -0.88 6.60
N ALA A 24 12.88 -1.75 7.02
CA ALA A 24 14.11 -2.01 6.27
C ALA A 24 13.83 -2.58 4.87
N PHE A 25 12.88 -3.52 4.75
CA PHE A 25 12.48 -4.05 3.44
C PHE A 25 11.83 -2.98 2.55
N ARG A 26 11.03 -2.07 3.11
CA ARG A 26 10.49 -0.92 2.37
C ARG A 26 11.59 0.03 1.92
N ALA A 27 12.58 0.27 2.78
CA ALA A 27 13.74 1.09 2.45
C ALA A 27 14.54 0.47 1.29
N ILE A 28 14.81 -0.83 1.31
CA ILE A 28 15.47 -1.54 0.21
C ILE A 28 14.65 -1.41 -1.08
N ALA A 29 13.32 -1.60 -1.01
CA ALA A 29 12.45 -1.43 -2.17
C ALA A 29 12.54 -0.02 -2.77
N ALA A 30 12.51 1.01 -1.93
CA ALA A 30 12.65 2.40 -2.34
C ALA A 30 14.03 2.69 -2.93
N LEU A 31 15.10 2.18 -2.32
CA LEU A 31 16.47 2.31 -2.82
C LEU A 31 16.64 1.64 -4.19
N SER A 32 16.01 0.49 -4.43
CA SER A 32 16.00 -0.16 -5.74
C SER A 32 15.35 0.72 -6.83
N VAL A 33 14.32 1.49 -6.48
CA VAL A 33 13.69 2.46 -7.39
C VAL A 33 14.63 3.63 -7.66
N LEU A 34 15.24 4.21 -6.62
CA LEU A 34 16.20 5.30 -6.77
C LEU A 34 17.41 4.88 -7.61
N TYR A 35 17.92 3.67 -7.39
CA TYR A 35 19.00 3.10 -8.19
C TYR A 35 18.61 3.01 -9.67
N ALA A 36 17.41 2.51 -9.98
CA ALA A 36 16.96 2.41 -11.37
C ALA A 36 16.75 3.76 -12.07
N HIS A 37 16.50 4.84 -11.32
CA HIS A 37 16.29 6.19 -11.89
C HIS A 37 17.57 7.02 -11.96
N PHE A 38 18.48 6.87 -11.00
CA PHE A 38 19.63 7.76 -10.83
C PHE A 38 20.99 7.04 -10.81
N GLY A 39 21.01 5.74 -10.55
CA GLY A 39 22.24 4.95 -10.35
C GLY A 39 22.59 4.01 -11.50
N SER A 40 21.61 3.55 -12.27
CA SER A 40 21.85 2.66 -13.41
C SER A 40 22.10 3.45 -14.70
N LEU A 41 23.17 3.10 -15.41
CA LEU A 41 23.51 3.68 -16.72
C LEU A 41 22.64 3.12 -17.86
N GLU A 42 22.09 1.92 -17.66
CA GLU A 42 21.23 1.22 -18.61
C GLU A 42 19.85 0.98 -17.99
N PRO A 43 18.77 0.87 -18.78
CA PRO A 43 17.45 0.51 -18.27
C PRO A 43 17.48 -0.81 -17.49
N THR A 44 16.96 -0.81 -16.25
CA THR A 44 16.91 -2.01 -15.41
C THR A 44 15.51 -2.30 -14.89
N LEU A 45 15.21 -3.59 -14.71
CA LEU A 45 13.95 -4.03 -14.10
C LEU A 45 13.94 -3.91 -12.56
N VAL A 46 15.08 -3.57 -11.96
CA VAL A 46 15.27 -3.53 -10.50
C VAL A 46 14.29 -2.54 -9.85
N GLY A 47 14.09 -1.37 -10.46
CA GLY A 47 13.11 -0.38 -9.99
C GLY A 47 11.67 -0.90 -10.06
N HIS A 48 11.29 -1.54 -11.18
CA HIS A 48 9.95 -2.13 -11.33
C HIS A 48 9.68 -3.21 -10.28
N HIS A 49 10.66 -4.08 -10.00
CA HIS A 49 10.55 -5.06 -8.92
C HIS A 49 10.49 -4.40 -7.53
N GLY A 50 11.26 -3.33 -7.32
CA GLY A 50 11.21 -2.51 -6.10
C GLY A 50 9.79 -1.98 -5.83
N VAL A 51 9.15 -1.35 -6.83
CA VAL A 51 7.76 -0.86 -6.70
C VAL A 51 6.78 -1.99 -6.36
N ARG A 52 6.88 -3.13 -7.05
CA ARG A 52 5.99 -4.28 -6.78
C ARG A 52 6.19 -4.84 -5.37
N PHE A 53 7.43 -4.89 -4.89
CA PHE A 53 7.71 -5.32 -3.53
C PHE A 53 7.18 -4.32 -2.50
N PHE A 54 7.31 -3.02 -2.77
CA PHE A 54 6.73 -1.97 -1.92
C PHE A 54 5.21 -2.10 -1.80
N PHE A 55 4.50 -2.30 -2.92
CA PHE A 55 3.06 -2.55 -2.91
C PHE A 55 2.67 -3.83 -2.16
N MET A 56 3.45 -4.91 -2.30
CA MET A 56 3.20 -6.13 -1.54
C MET A 56 3.34 -5.91 -0.03
N LEU A 57 4.38 -5.21 0.41
CA LEU A 57 4.57 -4.85 1.82
C LEU A 57 3.46 -3.95 2.33
N SER A 58 3.03 -2.97 1.52
CA SER A 58 1.87 -2.14 1.82
C SER A 58 0.63 -3.01 1.99
N GLY A 59 0.24 -3.84 1.01
CA GLY A 59 -0.91 -4.74 1.10
C GLY A 59 -0.92 -5.60 2.38
N PHE A 60 0.24 -6.15 2.75
CA PHE A 60 0.43 -6.91 4.00
C PHE A 60 0.19 -6.06 5.25
N LEU A 61 0.90 -4.93 5.40
CA LEU A 61 0.82 -4.08 6.58
C LEU A 61 -0.58 -3.52 6.78
N ILE A 62 -1.22 -3.09 5.70
CA ILE A 62 -2.59 -2.55 5.71
C ILE A 62 -3.56 -3.60 6.24
N THR A 63 -3.56 -4.76 5.58
CA THR A 63 -4.49 -5.84 5.89
C THR A 63 -4.30 -6.32 7.33
N ARG A 64 -3.05 -6.49 7.76
CA ARG A 64 -2.72 -6.85 9.15
C ARG A 64 -3.22 -5.80 10.14
N ASN A 65 -2.91 -4.53 9.92
CA ASN A 65 -3.28 -3.45 10.85
C ASN A 65 -4.80 -3.31 10.97
N LEU A 66 -5.54 -3.46 9.87
CA LEU A 66 -7.00 -3.43 9.88
C LEU A 66 -7.58 -4.64 10.61
N LEU A 67 -7.06 -5.85 10.35
CA LEU A 67 -7.49 -7.06 11.05
C LEU A 67 -7.20 -6.99 12.56
N GLN A 68 -6.08 -6.39 12.96
CA GLN A 68 -5.75 -6.15 14.37
C GLN A 68 -6.66 -5.10 15.00
N THR A 69 -6.89 -3.97 14.31
CA THR A 69 -7.76 -2.89 14.82
C THR A 69 -9.19 -3.39 15.02
N ARG A 70 -9.65 -4.29 14.12
CA ARG A 70 -10.94 -4.98 14.23
C ARG A 70 -11.04 -5.86 15.48
N GLN A 71 -9.94 -6.48 15.90
CA GLN A 71 -9.91 -7.34 17.09
C GLN A 71 -9.78 -6.54 18.39
N SER A 72 -9.07 -5.41 18.35
CA SER A 72 -8.75 -4.62 19.56
C SER A 72 -9.83 -3.64 19.99
N THR A 73 -10.85 -3.37 19.14
CA THR A 73 -11.83 -2.31 19.36
C THR A 73 -13.23 -2.87 19.62
N THR A 74 -13.80 -2.58 20.79
CA THR A 74 -15.21 -2.86 21.12
C THR A 74 -16.17 -1.79 20.58
N LYS A 75 -15.65 -0.62 20.19
CA LYS A 75 -16.42 0.55 19.71
C LYS A 75 -16.90 0.47 18.26
N GLY A 76 -16.81 -0.70 17.62
CA GLY A 76 -17.33 -0.96 16.27
C GLY A 76 -16.46 -0.48 15.10
N VAL A 77 -17.01 -0.65 13.89
CA VAL A 77 -16.31 -0.47 12.61
C VAL A 77 -15.89 0.99 12.37
N LEU A 78 -16.77 1.96 12.62
CA LEU A 78 -16.50 3.38 12.35
C LEU A 78 -15.30 3.91 13.14
N HIS A 79 -15.19 3.55 14.42
CA HIS A 79 -14.08 3.96 15.26
C HIS A 79 -12.76 3.32 14.82
N SER A 80 -12.81 2.04 14.44
CA SER A 80 -11.66 1.30 13.90
C SER A 80 -11.14 1.93 12.61
N SER A 81 -12.04 2.29 11.69
CA SER A 81 -11.70 3.01 10.46
C SER A 81 -11.08 4.37 10.76
N TYR A 82 -11.66 5.14 11.68
CA TYR A 82 -11.15 6.48 12.03
C TYR A 82 -9.70 6.43 12.54
N ILE A 83 -9.41 5.54 13.50
CA ILE A 83 -8.04 5.39 14.03
C ILE A 83 -7.06 4.98 12.93
N PHE A 84 -7.50 4.14 12.00
CA PHE A 84 -6.68 3.73 10.86
C PHE A 84 -6.37 4.91 9.93
N TYR A 85 -7.39 5.66 9.49
CA TYR A 85 -7.20 6.80 8.59
C TYR A 85 -6.43 7.93 9.25
N ALA A 86 -6.70 8.27 10.51
CA ALA A 86 -6.01 9.36 11.21
C ALA A 86 -4.50 9.15 11.28
N ARG A 87 -4.06 7.95 11.69
CA ARG A 87 -2.62 7.60 11.75
C ARG A 87 -1.95 7.69 10.39
N ARG A 88 -2.67 7.33 9.34
CA ARG A 88 -2.14 7.34 7.98
C ARG A 88 -2.04 8.75 7.42
N ILE A 89 -3.11 9.53 7.55
CA ILE A 89 -3.20 10.90 7.07
C ILE A 89 -2.08 11.74 7.68
N LEU A 90 -1.91 11.69 9.00
CA LEU A 90 -0.88 12.46 9.70
C LEU A 90 0.56 12.06 9.32
N ARG A 91 0.77 10.84 8.83
CA ARG A 91 2.09 10.33 8.43
C ARG A 91 2.46 10.66 6.99
N LEU A 92 1.49 10.63 6.06
CA LEU A 92 1.77 10.68 4.62
C LEU A 92 1.35 12.01 3.98
N LEU A 93 0.16 12.52 4.30
CA LEU A 93 -0.41 13.67 3.59
C LEU A 93 0.38 14.99 3.77
N PRO A 94 0.93 15.33 4.96
CA PRO A 94 1.68 16.57 5.11
C PRO A 94 2.88 16.65 4.17
N ALA A 95 3.69 15.59 4.11
CA ALA A 95 4.86 15.54 3.23
C ALA A 95 4.46 15.54 1.75
N PHE A 96 3.39 14.80 1.39
CA PHE A 96 2.89 14.76 0.02
C PHE A 96 2.37 16.11 -0.47
N TYR A 97 1.52 16.79 0.31
CA TYR A 97 0.99 18.09 -0.09
C TYR A 97 2.07 19.17 -0.11
N LEU A 98 3.07 19.08 0.76
CA LEU A 98 4.24 19.96 0.68
C LEU A 98 5.02 19.74 -0.62
N LEU A 99 5.25 18.49 -1.02
CA LEU A 99 5.90 18.16 -2.29
C LEU A 99 5.11 18.75 -3.47
N VAL A 100 3.79 18.50 -3.54
CA VAL A 100 2.94 19.02 -4.63
C VAL A 100 2.97 20.56 -4.67
N LEU A 101 2.89 21.20 -3.50
CA LEU A 101 2.95 22.67 -3.40
C LEU A 101 4.30 23.22 -3.89
N VAL A 102 5.42 22.66 -3.43
CA VAL A 102 6.76 23.11 -3.82
C VAL A 102 6.99 22.90 -5.32
N SER A 103 6.62 21.72 -5.86
CA SER A 103 6.73 21.44 -7.29
C SER A 103 5.93 22.44 -8.13
N TYR A 104 4.74 22.83 -7.68
CA TYR A 104 3.93 23.84 -8.33
C TYR A 104 4.57 25.24 -8.27
N LEU A 105 5.06 25.67 -7.11
CA LEU A 105 5.66 26.99 -6.92
C LEU A 105 6.97 27.19 -7.70
N VAL A 106 7.76 26.13 -7.88
CA VAL A 106 9.01 26.15 -8.63
C VAL A 106 8.78 26.00 -10.14
N GLY A 107 7.55 25.70 -10.57
CA GLY A 107 7.25 25.50 -11.99
C GLY A 107 7.87 24.21 -12.54
N ALA A 108 7.99 23.17 -11.72
CA ALA A 108 8.52 21.86 -12.12
C ALA A 108 7.58 21.06 -13.06
N ASP A 109 6.45 21.66 -13.42
CA ASP A 109 5.45 21.14 -14.34
C ASP A 109 5.39 22.02 -15.59
N GLU A 110 6.23 21.67 -16.58
CA GLU A 110 6.42 22.43 -17.81
C GLU A 110 5.16 22.44 -18.70
N ASN A 111 4.30 21.42 -18.58
CA ASN A 111 3.07 21.28 -19.37
C ASN A 111 1.79 21.63 -18.59
N ALA A 112 1.92 22.34 -17.46
CA ALA A 112 0.81 22.87 -16.67
C ALA A 112 -0.28 21.82 -16.36
N ALA A 113 0.10 20.60 -16.00
CA ALA A 113 -0.87 19.64 -15.50
C ALA A 113 -1.62 20.22 -14.29
N SER A 114 -2.94 19.99 -14.24
CA SER A 114 -3.73 20.50 -13.13
C SER A 114 -3.24 19.87 -11.82
N PRO A 115 -2.94 20.66 -10.77
CA PRO A 115 -2.53 20.11 -9.48
C PRO A 115 -3.60 19.20 -8.86
N LEU A 116 -4.85 19.29 -9.34
CA LEU A 116 -5.97 18.44 -8.92
C LEU A 116 -5.70 16.95 -9.12
N TRP A 117 -4.95 16.55 -10.17
CA TRP A 117 -4.60 15.14 -10.39
C TRP A 117 -3.81 14.55 -9.21
N PHE A 118 -2.94 15.35 -8.63
CA PHE A 118 -2.11 14.97 -7.48
C PHE A 118 -2.90 15.09 -6.18
N VAL A 119 -3.60 16.22 -5.97
CA VAL A 119 -4.36 16.48 -4.73
C VAL A 119 -5.46 15.44 -4.51
N LEU A 120 -6.11 14.99 -5.58
CA LEU A 120 -7.14 13.96 -5.55
C LEU A 120 -6.59 12.53 -5.57
N HIS A 121 -5.26 12.36 -5.55
CA HIS A 121 -4.60 11.05 -5.56
C HIS A 121 -5.01 10.17 -6.75
N ILE A 122 -5.06 10.78 -7.94
CA ILE A 122 -5.40 10.14 -9.22
C ILE A 122 -4.32 10.38 -10.29
N SER A 123 -3.09 10.70 -9.86
CA SER A 123 -1.98 11.01 -10.79
C SER A 123 -1.60 9.82 -11.69
N ASN A 124 -1.85 8.58 -11.27
CA ASN A 124 -1.70 7.41 -12.14
C ASN A 124 -2.60 7.50 -13.40
N LEU A 125 -3.79 8.09 -13.31
CA LEU A 125 -4.66 8.30 -14.46
C LEU A 125 -4.15 9.41 -15.38
N LEU A 126 -3.54 10.46 -14.83
CA LEU A 126 -2.91 11.52 -15.62
C LEU A 126 -1.84 10.93 -16.55
N TYR A 127 -0.86 10.22 -15.97
CA TYR A 127 0.24 9.62 -16.72
C TYR A 127 -0.24 8.53 -17.69
N MET A 128 -1.32 7.81 -17.33
CA MET A 128 -1.96 6.85 -18.24
C MET A 128 -2.63 7.54 -19.44
N LEU A 129 -3.40 8.60 -19.21
CA LEU A 129 -4.11 9.29 -20.28
C LEU A 129 -3.14 9.98 -21.24
N ARG A 130 -2.12 10.66 -20.69
CA ARG A 130 -1.06 11.32 -21.48
C ARG A 130 -0.09 10.32 -22.10
N ASN A 131 0.07 9.15 -21.49
CA ASN A 131 1.00 8.13 -21.91
C ASN A 131 2.47 8.58 -21.96
N GLU A 132 2.84 9.35 -20.96
CA GLU A 132 4.18 9.91 -20.79
C GLU A 132 4.39 10.17 -19.30
N TRP A 133 5.64 10.41 -18.90
CA TRP A 133 6.00 10.67 -17.50
C TRP A 133 6.15 12.16 -17.21
N ASP A 134 5.25 12.99 -17.73
CA ASP A 134 5.25 14.43 -17.52
C ASP A 134 4.04 14.90 -16.67
N PRO A 135 4.26 15.67 -15.59
CA PRO A 135 5.54 16.18 -15.08
C PRO A 135 6.39 15.10 -14.40
N TRP A 136 7.68 15.05 -14.76
CA TRP A 136 8.61 14.03 -14.23
C TRP A 136 8.87 14.17 -12.74
N ALA A 137 8.94 15.41 -12.24
CA ALA A 137 9.19 15.71 -10.82
C ALA A 137 8.14 15.07 -9.89
N LEU A 138 6.91 14.93 -10.38
CA LEU A 138 5.81 14.27 -9.66
C LEU A 138 5.56 12.85 -10.16
N GLY A 139 6.35 12.34 -11.09
CA GLY A 139 6.16 11.02 -11.72
C GLY A 139 5.88 9.94 -10.68
N HIS A 140 6.74 9.84 -9.66
CA HIS A 140 6.65 8.85 -8.59
C HIS A 140 5.34 8.86 -7.77
N THR A 141 4.53 9.95 -7.79
CA THR A 141 3.28 10.04 -7.02
C THR A 141 2.19 9.09 -7.51
N TRP A 142 2.35 8.52 -8.70
CA TRP A 142 1.43 7.50 -9.22
C TRP A 142 1.32 6.31 -8.25
N THR A 143 2.44 5.92 -7.63
CA THR A 143 2.47 4.80 -6.69
C THR A 143 1.65 5.10 -5.44
N LEU A 144 1.81 6.29 -4.88
CA LEU A 144 1.03 6.75 -3.73
C LEU A 144 -0.46 6.89 -4.08
N SER A 145 -0.79 7.37 -5.29
CA SER A 145 -2.16 7.49 -5.77
C SER A 145 -2.87 6.13 -5.80
N MET A 146 -2.21 5.12 -6.37
CA MET A 146 -2.70 3.73 -6.41
C MET A 146 -2.89 3.16 -5.01
N GLU A 147 -1.94 3.45 -4.12
CA GLU A 147 -2.06 3.13 -2.72
C GLU A 147 -3.31 3.77 -2.11
N GLU A 148 -3.48 5.09 -2.16
CA GLU A 148 -4.64 5.81 -1.58
C GLU A 148 -5.99 5.35 -2.15
N GLN A 149 -6.07 5.00 -3.43
CA GLN A 149 -7.26 4.38 -4.03
C GLN A 149 -7.60 3.03 -3.38
N PHE A 150 -6.57 2.21 -3.11
CA PHE A 150 -6.75 0.97 -2.36
C PHE A 150 -7.16 1.25 -0.90
N TYR A 151 -6.57 2.26 -0.25
CA TYR A 151 -6.95 2.67 1.11
C TYR A 151 -8.37 3.18 1.23
N PHE A 152 -8.95 3.73 0.18
CA PHE A 152 -10.32 4.20 0.22
C PHE A 152 -11.33 3.04 0.33
N ILE A 153 -11.04 1.90 -0.31
CA ILE A 153 -11.98 0.76 -0.41
C ILE A 153 -11.67 -0.31 0.64
N TRP A 154 -10.40 -0.64 0.83
CA TRP A 154 -9.97 -1.83 1.56
C TRP A 154 -10.32 -1.87 3.06
N PRO A 155 -10.23 -0.76 3.83
CA PRO A 155 -10.66 -0.71 5.24
C PRO A 155 -12.12 -1.10 5.42
N TRP A 156 -13.01 -0.55 4.60
CA TRP A 156 -14.44 -0.87 4.68
C TRP A 156 -14.67 -2.34 4.37
N PHE A 157 -14.02 -2.86 3.32
CA PHE A 157 -14.14 -4.26 2.97
C PHE A 157 -13.66 -5.20 4.08
N ILE A 158 -12.49 -4.96 4.67
CA ILE A 158 -11.96 -5.80 5.75
C ILE A 158 -12.82 -5.76 7.02
N LEU A 159 -13.31 -4.57 7.37
CA LEU A 159 -14.05 -4.38 8.61
C LEU A 159 -15.49 -4.91 8.51
N LEU A 160 -16.08 -4.91 7.32
CA LEU A 160 -17.46 -5.35 7.08
C LEU A 160 -17.59 -6.82 6.65
N THR A 161 -16.53 -7.46 6.16
CA THR A 161 -16.59 -8.85 5.66
C THR A 161 -15.87 -9.84 6.58
N ASN A 162 -15.78 -11.12 6.19
CA ASN A 162 -15.03 -12.13 6.93
C ASN A 162 -13.76 -12.53 6.16
N ARG A 163 -12.85 -13.25 6.85
CA ARG A 163 -11.56 -13.63 6.28
C ARG A 163 -11.66 -14.45 4.99
N LYS A 164 -12.71 -15.26 4.82
CA LYS A 164 -12.93 -16.03 3.59
C LYS A 164 -13.12 -15.08 2.40
N TYR A 165 -13.97 -14.07 2.52
CA TYR A 165 -14.18 -13.09 1.46
C TYR A 165 -12.98 -12.21 1.20
N ILE A 166 -12.21 -11.85 2.25
CA ILE A 166 -10.93 -11.14 2.10
C ILE A 166 -9.97 -11.96 1.23
N SER A 167 -9.76 -13.23 1.56
CA SER A 167 -8.90 -14.11 0.77
C SER A 167 -9.40 -14.32 -0.66
N LEU A 168 -10.72 -14.47 -0.85
CA LEU A 168 -11.32 -14.62 -2.19
C LEU A 168 -11.11 -13.37 -3.05
N VAL A 169 -11.30 -12.17 -2.50
CA VAL A 169 -11.07 -10.93 -3.25
C VAL A 169 -9.60 -10.73 -3.56
N CYS A 170 -8.68 -11.05 -2.64
CA CYS A 170 -7.26 -11.02 -2.96
C CYS A 170 -6.91 -12.04 -4.07
N LEU A 171 -7.44 -13.25 -4.00
CA LEU A 171 -7.21 -14.26 -5.03
C LEU A 171 -7.77 -13.83 -6.39
N ALA A 172 -8.98 -13.26 -6.40
CA ALA A 172 -9.60 -12.70 -7.61
C ALA A 172 -8.79 -11.52 -8.18
N GLY A 173 -8.28 -10.63 -7.32
CA GLY A 173 -7.40 -9.53 -7.74
C GLY A 173 -6.09 -10.04 -8.36
N LEU A 174 -5.48 -11.05 -7.74
CA LEU A 174 -4.28 -11.71 -8.25
C LEU A 174 -4.55 -12.35 -9.62
N THR A 175 -5.61 -13.14 -9.77
CA THR A 175 -5.94 -13.78 -11.05
C THR A 175 -6.29 -12.76 -12.13
N ALA A 176 -7.07 -11.73 -11.81
CA ALA A 176 -7.45 -10.69 -12.75
C ALA A 176 -6.24 -9.88 -13.23
N SER A 177 -5.30 -9.55 -12.34
CA SER A 177 -4.04 -8.87 -12.69
C SER A 177 -3.14 -9.74 -13.57
N ILE A 178 -3.03 -11.04 -13.26
CA ILE A 178 -2.29 -12.00 -14.09
C ILE A 178 -2.92 -12.09 -15.48
N ALA A 179 -4.25 -12.25 -15.56
CA ALA A 179 -4.97 -12.28 -16.82
C ALA A 179 -4.76 -11.00 -17.64
N TYR A 180 -4.80 -9.83 -17.00
CA TYR A 180 -4.50 -8.55 -17.63
C TYR A 180 -3.08 -8.49 -18.22
N ARG A 181 -2.08 -9.00 -17.48
CA ARG A 181 -0.69 -9.04 -17.95
C ARG A 181 -0.44 -9.96 -19.14
N PHE A 182 -1.25 -11.01 -19.29
CA PHE A 182 -1.23 -11.89 -20.47
C PHE A 182 -2.06 -11.35 -21.63
N TYR A 183 -3.15 -10.62 -21.35
CA TYR A 183 -4.02 -10.03 -22.37
C TYR A 183 -3.34 -8.83 -23.08
N PHE A 184 -2.70 -7.94 -22.34
CA PHE A 184 -2.17 -6.68 -22.88
C PHE A 184 -1.07 -6.86 -23.96
N PRO A 185 -0.08 -7.77 -23.81
CA PRO A 185 0.92 -7.99 -24.86
C PRO A 185 0.35 -8.55 -26.17
N LEU A 186 -0.87 -9.10 -26.14
CA LEU A 186 -1.53 -9.64 -27.33
C LEU A 186 -2.28 -8.55 -28.12
N THR A 187 -2.48 -7.36 -27.55
CA THR A 187 -3.39 -6.34 -28.07
C THR A 187 -2.80 -4.93 -28.19
N GLY A 188 -1.56 -4.67 -27.74
CA GLY A 188 -0.98 -3.33 -27.77
C GLY A 188 0.56 -3.26 -27.81
N GLU A 189 1.06 -2.05 -28.06
CA GLU A 189 2.50 -1.71 -27.98
C GLU A 189 2.96 -1.54 -26.52
N ALA A 190 4.28 -1.44 -26.31
CA ALA A 190 4.85 -1.17 -25.00
C ALA A 190 4.50 0.26 -24.54
N ASP A 191 3.48 0.36 -23.68
CA ASP A 191 2.86 1.64 -23.28
C ASP A 191 2.94 1.87 -21.78
N VAL A 192 3.17 3.12 -21.34
CA VAL A 192 3.20 3.50 -19.92
C VAL A 192 1.87 3.15 -19.24
N ARG A 193 0.78 3.20 -20.00
CA ARG A 193 -0.57 2.79 -19.59
C ARG A 193 -0.64 1.41 -18.97
N ARG A 194 0.20 0.47 -19.43
CA ARG A 194 0.20 -0.92 -18.98
C ARG A 194 0.39 -1.05 -17.48
N ASP A 195 1.24 -0.20 -16.89
CA ASP A 195 1.63 -0.31 -15.49
C ASP A 195 0.80 0.58 -14.55
N LEU A 196 0.08 1.56 -15.10
CA LEU A 196 -0.63 2.59 -14.36
C LEU A 196 -2.12 2.30 -14.09
N ILE A 197 -2.69 1.33 -14.81
CA ILE A 197 -4.05 0.85 -14.53
C ILE A 197 -4.04 0.14 -13.17
N PRO A 198 -5.01 0.39 -12.27
CA PRO A 198 -5.10 -0.28 -10.96
C PRO A 198 -4.93 -1.80 -11.01
N LEU A 199 -5.48 -2.43 -12.04
CA LEU A 199 -5.40 -3.87 -12.28
C LEU A 199 -3.96 -4.39 -12.49
N ALA A 200 -3.03 -3.55 -12.97
CA ALA A 200 -1.64 -3.90 -13.19
C ALA A 200 -0.85 -4.12 -11.90
N SER A 201 -1.27 -3.49 -10.80
CA SER A 201 -0.56 -3.48 -9.51
C SER A 201 -1.32 -4.17 -8.37
N ILE A 202 -2.60 -4.50 -8.59
CA ILE A 202 -3.44 -5.10 -7.53
C ILE A 202 -2.97 -6.48 -7.11
N ASP A 203 -2.25 -7.22 -7.98
CA ASP A 203 -1.64 -8.50 -7.61
C ASP A 203 -0.68 -8.39 -6.44
N ALA A 204 0.20 -7.38 -6.44
CA ALA A 204 1.15 -7.16 -5.38
C ALA A 204 0.44 -6.84 -4.05
N LEU A 205 -0.49 -5.88 -4.07
CA LEU A 205 -1.31 -5.52 -2.91
C LEU A 205 -2.11 -6.72 -2.38
N ALA A 206 -2.74 -7.48 -3.27
CA ALA A 206 -3.53 -8.67 -2.94
C ALA A 206 -2.67 -9.80 -2.35
N LEU A 207 -1.49 -10.05 -2.91
CA LEU A 207 -0.54 -11.03 -2.38
C LEU A 207 -0.14 -10.69 -0.95
N GLY A 208 0.19 -9.42 -0.68
CA GLY A 208 0.42 -8.93 0.67
C GLY A 208 -0.76 -9.18 1.60
N GLY A 209 -1.98 -8.89 1.14
CA GLY A 209 -3.22 -9.16 1.88
C GLY A 209 -3.42 -10.64 2.20
N LEU A 210 -3.16 -11.55 1.24
CA LEU A 210 -3.24 -13.00 1.47
C LEU A 210 -2.25 -13.46 2.55
N ILE A 211 -1.01 -12.98 2.50
CA ILE A 211 0.02 -13.30 3.50
C ILE A 211 -0.43 -12.82 4.90
N ALA A 212 -1.07 -11.65 4.99
CA ALA A 212 -1.59 -11.16 6.26
C ALA A 212 -2.72 -12.05 6.81
N CYS A 213 -3.60 -12.55 5.94
CA CYS A 213 -4.68 -13.46 6.33
C CYS A 213 -4.16 -14.82 6.82
N THR A 214 -3.08 -15.35 6.24
CA THR A 214 -2.50 -16.65 6.66
C THR A 214 -1.67 -16.54 7.94
N ARG A 215 -0.90 -15.46 8.14
CA ARG A 215 -0.06 -15.31 9.35
C ARG A 215 -0.85 -15.17 10.64
N GLN A 216 -2.03 -14.54 10.63
CA GLN A 216 -2.88 -14.47 11.82
C GLN A 216 -3.46 -15.85 12.23
N ILE A 217 -3.45 -16.84 11.34
CA ILE A 217 -3.85 -18.22 11.67
C ILE A 217 -2.74 -18.89 12.47
N ILE A 218 -1.47 -18.71 12.09
CA ILE A 218 -0.31 -19.35 12.74
C ILE A 218 -0.17 -18.88 14.20
N PHE A 219 -0.34 -17.58 14.47
CA PHE A 219 -0.27 -17.07 15.84
C PHE A 219 -1.50 -17.41 16.71
N ASN A 220 -2.68 -17.60 16.12
CA ASN A 220 -3.86 -18.06 16.88
C ASN A 220 -3.78 -19.56 17.24
N VAL A 221 -3.03 -20.37 16.48
CA VAL A 221 -2.81 -21.79 16.78
C VAL A 221 -1.78 -21.97 17.91
N SER A 222 -0.85 -21.02 18.08
CA SER A 222 0.15 -21.06 19.16
C SER A 222 -0.36 -20.65 20.55
N ILE A 223 -1.63 -20.21 20.66
CA ILE A 223 -2.26 -19.78 21.93
C ILE A 223 -3.50 -20.65 22.23
N ARG A 224 -3.50 -21.92 21.78
CA ARG A 224 -4.45 -22.94 22.22
C ARG A 224 -3.74 -24.16 22.76
#